data_AF-A0A3R7ZAQ9-F1
#
_entry.id   AF-A0A3R7ZAQ9-F1
#
_cell.length_a   1.000
_cell.length_b   1.000
_cell.length_c   1.000
_cell.angle_alpha   90.00
_cell.angle_beta   90.00
_cell.angle_gamma   90.00
#
_symmetry.space_group_name_H-M   'P 1'
#
loop_
_entity.id
_entity.type
_entity.pdbx_description
1 polymer ?
#
loop_
_entity_poly.entity_id
_entity_poly.type
_entity_poly.pdbx_seq_one_letter_code
_entity_poly.pdbx_strand_id
1 'polypeptide(L)'
;ELLNKAAVRPGTPHAFLLTDQQIVDEGFLVFINDLLASGNIPELFTREELDTVLSSLRKQAKAANVADTREGLTQFFTDKLRRNLHVILCHSPVGEALRVRARKFPAIVSGTVMDQFHSWPRDALVHVALRFIRDLDLPSAELHSALAEHMASVHLSVDPANQRFYEVERRHNYTTPKSFLELIDFYKSFLVGKRLDIDKNIERLRRGLGTLEETRVKVEGLREDLREKMVKVDEQKAAVDLLIEQVAKASAVAEEESRIANEENERANEAAEEASSIQKKADEELSEALPAMERAREAVKCLTKPAIQELKALGKPPAECMEVTKAVLIMRGELKNTDWKASQKMMNDPGKFLDQVRAFDAENMTQETVALIEPIISQPFFNFEVMKGKSLAAAYLANWVVNIVAYNNIYRKVKPLMDAFAQATESRQKAEAALAVVQERVKELNERLAKLNAKMQDADEEKGRVLAEAEECQLKLDLAERLVNGLADENTRWTASVDQLENSKVTVIGDAMLASAFVSYVGAFTSPFRVSLIEVQLQRNKNS
;
A
#
# COMPACT_ATOMS: atom_id res chain seq x y z
N GLU A 1 -68.88 28.70 -47.57
CA GLU A 1 -68.96 28.42 -46.11
C GLU A 1 -68.86 29.67 -45.22
N LEU A 2 -67.84 30.52 -45.37
CA LEU A 2 -67.66 31.74 -44.56
C LEU A 2 -68.90 32.65 -44.51
N LEU A 3 -69.52 32.92 -45.66
CA LEU A 3 -70.74 33.75 -45.73
C LEU A 3 -71.91 33.14 -44.92
N ASN A 4 -72.04 31.81 -44.92
CA ASN A 4 -73.07 31.12 -44.13
C ASN A 4 -72.81 31.26 -42.62
N LYS A 5 -71.54 31.18 -42.19
CA LYS A 5 -71.17 31.39 -40.78
C LYS A 5 -71.44 32.83 -40.33
N ALA A 6 -71.18 33.81 -41.21
CA ALA A 6 -71.38 35.23 -40.92
C ALA A 6 -72.86 35.66 -40.89
N ALA A 7 -73.73 35.12 -41.76
CA ALA A 7 -75.11 35.59 -41.87
C ALA A 7 -76.19 34.60 -41.40
N VAL A 8 -75.96 33.28 -41.46
CA VAL A 8 -76.99 32.24 -41.29
C VAL A 8 -76.94 31.56 -39.92
N ARG A 9 -75.91 30.74 -39.67
CA ARG A 9 -75.70 29.99 -38.41
C ARG A 9 -74.20 29.85 -38.16
N PRO A 10 -73.65 30.41 -37.07
CA PRO A 10 -74.33 31.10 -35.97
C PRO A 10 -74.74 32.55 -36.28
N GLY A 11 -74.32 33.12 -37.42
CA GLY A 11 -74.65 34.50 -37.78
C GLY A 11 -73.91 35.52 -36.91
N THR A 12 -72.65 35.22 -36.55
CA THR A 12 -71.82 36.03 -35.65
C THR A 12 -70.81 36.88 -36.42
N PRO A 13 -70.23 37.91 -35.79
CA PRO A 13 -69.12 38.66 -36.37
C PRO A 13 -67.91 37.75 -36.67
N HIS A 14 -67.33 37.90 -37.85
CA HIS A 14 -66.14 37.20 -38.33
C HIS A 14 -65.20 38.20 -39.03
N ALA A 15 -63.90 38.01 -38.87
CA ALA A 15 -62.87 38.69 -39.64
C ALA A 15 -62.29 37.75 -40.69
N PHE A 16 -62.21 38.19 -41.93
CA PHE A 16 -61.54 37.50 -43.02
C PHE A 16 -60.21 38.19 -43.30
N LEU A 17 -59.12 37.58 -42.84
CA LEU A 17 -57.76 38.07 -43.05
C LEU A 17 -57.16 37.41 -44.30
N LEU A 18 -56.80 38.23 -45.29
CA LEU A 18 -56.13 37.78 -46.51
C LEU A 18 -54.79 38.49 -46.64
N THR A 19 -53.71 37.72 -46.67
CA THR A 19 -52.34 38.21 -46.86
C THR A 19 -51.88 38.04 -48.31
N ASP A 20 -50.92 38.85 -48.75
CA ASP A 20 -50.35 38.76 -50.10
C ASP A 20 -49.88 37.36 -50.50
N GLN A 21 -49.32 36.59 -49.56
CA GLN A 21 -48.82 35.24 -49.82
C GLN A 21 -49.92 34.22 -50.10
N GLN A 22 -51.15 34.50 -49.64
CA GLN A 22 -52.32 33.63 -49.84
C GLN A 22 -53.01 33.87 -51.18
N ILE A 23 -52.66 34.96 -51.89
CA ILE A 23 -53.21 35.28 -53.21
C ILE A 23 -52.38 34.57 -54.28
N VAL A 24 -52.66 33.28 -54.49
CA VAL A 24 -52.01 32.46 -55.51
C VAL A 24 -52.59 32.75 -56.90
N ASP A 25 -53.90 33.00 -56.97
CA ASP A 25 -54.62 33.36 -58.20
C ASP A 25 -55.28 34.74 -58.06
N GLU A 26 -55.04 35.62 -59.03
CA GLU A 26 -55.66 36.95 -59.07
C GLU A 26 -57.18 36.87 -59.31
N GLY A 27 -57.68 35.77 -59.89
CA GLY A 27 -59.12 35.53 -60.06
C GLY A 27 -59.88 35.57 -58.75
N PHE A 28 -59.25 35.18 -57.63
CA PHE A 28 -59.87 35.25 -56.31
C PHE A 28 -60.21 36.68 -55.88
N LEU A 29 -59.45 37.69 -56.35
CA LEU A 29 -59.70 39.09 -56.03
C LEU A 29 -60.97 39.64 -56.70
N VAL A 30 -61.48 38.99 -57.74
CA VAL A 30 -62.80 39.32 -58.32
C VAL A 30 -63.89 39.14 -57.26
N PHE A 31 -63.89 38.00 -56.57
CA PHE A 31 -64.87 37.72 -55.52
C PHE A 31 -64.74 38.69 -54.34
N ILE A 32 -63.51 39.06 -53.97
CA ILE A 32 -63.28 40.05 -52.92
C ILE A 32 -63.75 41.45 -53.37
N ASN A 33 -63.50 41.82 -54.62
CA ASN A 33 -63.97 43.09 -55.18
C ASN A 33 -65.50 43.18 -55.15
N ASP A 34 -66.20 42.13 -55.58
CA ASP A 34 -67.67 42.10 -55.62
C ASP A 34 -68.28 42.12 -54.20
N LEU A 35 -67.63 41.42 -53.27
CA LEU A 35 -67.98 41.44 -51.85
C LEU A 35 -67.81 42.84 -51.24
N LEU A 36 -66.70 43.53 -51.53
CA LEU A 36 -66.44 44.87 -51.01
C LEU A 36 -67.33 45.94 -51.68
N ALA A 37 -67.61 45.79 -52.98
CA ALA A 37 -68.42 46.75 -53.74
C ALA A 37 -69.91 46.65 -53.40
N SER A 38 -70.45 45.43 -53.35
CA SER A 38 -71.90 45.20 -53.28
C SER A 38 -72.34 44.29 -52.14
N GLY A 39 -71.43 43.61 -51.43
CA GLY A 39 -71.78 42.62 -50.42
C GLY A 39 -72.39 41.33 -50.98
N ASN A 40 -72.53 41.23 -52.31
CA ASN A 40 -73.04 40.07 -53.02
C ASN A 40 -72.03 39.66 -54.09
N ILE A 41 -71.75 38.36 -54.19
CA ILE A 41 -70.82 37.81 -55.18
C ILE A 41 -71.66 37.08 -56.23
N PRO A 42 -71.68 37.55 -57.49
CA PRO A 42 -72.39 36.88 -58.58
C PRO A 42 -71.91 35.43 -58.73
N GLU A 43 -72.85 34.51 -59.00
CA GLU A 43 -72.57 33.10 -59.31
C GLU A 43 -71.81 32.31 -58.22
N LEU A 44 -71.62 32.87 -57.03
CA LEU A 44 -70.97 32.18 -55.92
C LEU A 44 -71.81 31.00 -55.40
N PHE A 45 -73.13 31.17 -55.38
CA PHE A 45 -74.09 30.15 -54.98
C PHE A 45 -74.82 29.61 -56.19
N THR A 46 -74.97 28.29 -56.26
CA THR A 46 -75.97 27.68 -57.13
C THR A 46 -77.38 28.08 -56.69
N ARG A 47 -78.38 27.94 -57.57
CA ARG A 47 -79.77 28.29 -57.24
C ARG A 47 -80.28 27.50 -56.01
N GLU A 48 -79.95 26.22 -55.94
CA GLU A 48 -80.34 25.30 -54.87
C GLU A 48 -79.67 25.67 -53.52
N GLU A 49 -78.39 26.03 -53.54
CA GLU A 49 -77.67 26.47 -52.34
C GLU A 49 -78.22 27.80 -51.81
N LEU A 50 -78.49 28.75 -52.71
CA LEU A 50 -79.07 30.03 -52.32
C LEU A 50 -80.48 29.84 -51.72
N ASP A 51 -81.31 28.99 -52.30
CA ASP A 51 -82.64 28.66 -51.73
C ASP A 51 -82.53 28.04 -50.34
N THR A 52 -81.54 27.18 -50.13
CA THR A 52 -81.25 26.59 -48.83
C THR A 52 -80.85 27.67 -47.81
N VAL A 53 -79.96 28.59 -48.20
CA VAL A 53 -79.55 29.74 -47.37
C VAL A 53 -80.74 30.63 -47.03
N LEU A 54 -81.54 31.05 -48.02
CA LEU A 54 -82.70 31.93 -47.79
C LEU A 54 -83.75 31.24 -46.90
N SER A 55 -84.00 29.95 -47.10
CA SER A 55 -84.96 29.18 -46.29
C SER A 55 -84.59 29.17 -44.80
N SER A 56 -83.29 29.07 -44.52
CA SER A 56 -82.76 29.06 -43.15
C SER A 56 -82.85 30.43 -42.45
N LEU A 57 -82.91 31.52 -43.22
CA LEU A 57 -83.02 32.89 -42.75
C LEU A 57 -84.47 33.37 -42.57
N ARG A 58 -85.46 32.72 -43.20
CA ARG A 58 -86.88 33.14 -43.17
C ARG A 58 -87.42 33.44 -41.78
N LYS A 59 -87.12 32.60 -40.78
CA LYS A 59 -87.56 32.81 -39.39
C LYS A 59 -86.99 34.10 -38.80
N GLN A 60 -85.72 34.37 -39.06
CA GLN A 60 -85.03 35.57 -38.59
C GLN A 60 -85.48 36.82 -39.36
N ALA A 61 -85.70 36.70 -40.67
CA ALA A 61 -86.20 37.77 -41.52
C ALA A 61 -87.63 38.19 -41.14
N LYS A 62 -88.50 37.21 -40.83
CA LYS A 62 -89.86 37.47 -40.33
C LYS A 62 -89.84 38.20 -38.99
N ALA A 63 -88.93 37.83 -38.08
CA ALA A 63 -88.75 38.53 -36.81
C ALA A 63 -88.23 39.98 -37.00
N ALA A 64 -87.51 40.23 -38.10
CA ALA A 64 -87.02 41.56 -38.50
C ALA A 64 -87.99 42.35 -39.40
N ASN A 65 -89.24 41.89 -39.56
CA ASN A 65 -90.28 42.51 -40.41
C ASN A 65 -89.89 42.65 -41.90
N VAL A 66 -89.05 41.75 -42.41
CA VAL A 66 -88.72 41.71 -43.84
C VAL A 66 -89.78 40.93 -44.61
N ALA A 67 -90.17 41.42 -45.79
CA ALA A 67 -91.12 40.74 -46.67
C ALA A 67 -90.60 39.35 -47.08
N ASP A 68 -91.47 38.33 -47.06
CA ASP A 68 -91.15 36.95 -47.46
C ASP A 68 -91.13 36.81 -48.99
N THR A 69 -90.32 37.64 -49.64
CA THR A 69 -90.01 37.60 -51.07
C THR A 69 -88.54 37.21 -51.25
N ARG A 70 -88.19 36.60 -52.39
CA ARG A 70 -86.80 36.23 -52.69
C ARG A 70 -85.86 37.44 -52.57
N GLU A 71 -86.29 38.58 -53.09
CA GLU A 71 -85.55 39.84 -53.06
C GLU A 71 -85.36 40.35 -51.62
N GLY A 72 -86.43 40.35 -50.81
CA GLY A 72 -86.37 40.77 -49.40
C GLY A 72 -85.43 39.90 -48.57
N LEU A 73 -85.49 38.57 -48.73
CA LEU A 73 -84.61 37.65 -48.02
C LEU A 73 -83.14 37.77 -48.48
N THR A 74 -82.91 38.01 -49.77
CA THR A 74 -81.56 38.20 -50.32
C THR A 74 -80.95 39.50 -49.79
N GLN A 75 -81.72 40.59 -49.75
CA GLN A 75 -81.28 41.85 -49.16
C GLN A 75 -80.97 41.69 -47.66
N PHE A 76 -81.84 40.99 -46.92
CA PHE A 76 -81.61 40.69 -45.49
C PHE A 76 -80.34 39.88 -45.26
N PHE A 77 -80.04 38.89 -46.12
CA PHE A 77 -78.79 38.14 -46.08
C PHE A 77 -77.57 39.05 -46.29
N THR A 78 -77.60 39.89 -47.34
CA THR A 78 -76.52 40.84 -47.66
C THR A 78 -76.29 41.85 -46.52
N ASP A 79 -77.36 42.38 -45.92
CA ASP A 79 -77.25 43.31 -44.80
C ASP A 79 -76.62 42.67 -43.56
N LYS A 80 -76.96 41.39 -43.29
CA LYS A 80 -76.30 40.64 -42.22
C LYS A 80 -74.84 40.36 -42.53
N LEU A 81 -74.50 40.02 -43.78
CA LEU A 81 -73.11 39.86 -44.21
C LEU A 81 -72.30 41.14 -44.00
N ARG A 82 -72.80 42.30 -44.45
CA ARG A 82 -72.12 43.59 -44.29
C ARG A 82 -71.88 43.97 -42.82
N ARG A 83 -72.79 43.58 -41.91
CA ARG A 83 -72.66 43.85 -40.47
C ARG A 83 -71.68 42.89 -39.78
N ASN A 84 -71.66 41.64 -40.21
CA ASN A 84 -70.96 40.57 -39.49
C ASN A 84 -69.64 40.16 -40.13
N LEU A 85 -69.33 40.56 -41.36
CA LEU A 85 -68.08 40.19 -42.02
C LEU A 85 -67.18 41.40 -42.20
N HIS A 86 -66.05 41.40 -41.49
CA HIS A 86 -64.99 42.38 -41.67
C HIS A 86 -63.86 41.78 -42.53
N VAL A 87 -63.55 42.41 -43.66
CA VAL A 87 -62.50 41.95 -44.57
C VAL A 87 -61.23 42.76 -44.30
N ILE A 88 -60.14 42.08 -43.95
CA ILE A 88 -58.81 42.66 -43.69
C ILE A 88 -57.87 42.18 -44.78
N LEU A 89 -57.34 43.12 -45.56
CA LEU A 89 -56.40 42.84 -46.65
C LEU A 89 -55.00 43.33 -46.24
N CYS A 90 -54.06 42.40 -46.10
CA CYS A 90 -52.66 42.71 -45.77
C CYS A 90 -51.80 42.65 -47.03
N HIS A 91 -51.59 43.82 -47.63
CA HIS A 91 -50.76 43.99 -48.81
C HIS A 91 -49.41 44.63 -48.47
N SER A 92 -48.35 44.15 -49.11
CA SER A 92 -47.04 44.77 -49.10
C SER A 92 -47.06 46.01 -50.00
N PRO A 93 -46.56 47.17 -49.52
CA PRO A 93 -46.36 48.34 -50.37
C PRO A 93 -45.16 48.17 -51.33
N VAL A 94 -44.36 47.11 -51.16
CA VAL A 94 -43.17 46.84 -51.96
C VAL A 94 -43.55 46.17 -53.28
N GLY A 95 -43.02 46.69 -54.39
CA GLY A 95 -43.29 46.21 -55.74
C GLY A 95 -44.50 46.86 -56.40
N GLU A 96 -44.94 46.29 -57.52
CA GLU A 96 -46.03 46.86 -58.34
C GLU A 96 -47.39 46.18 -58.11
N ALA A 97 -47.41 45.01 -57.45
CA ALA A 97 -48.59 44.16 -57.31
C ALA A 97 -49.78 44.90 -56.68
N LEU A 98 -49.57 45.62 -55.57
CA LEU A 98 -50.63 46.40 -54.94
C LEU A 98 -51.19 47.48 -55.88
N ARG A 99 -50.32 48.19 -56.62
CA ARG A 99 -50.76 49.23 -57.58
C ARG A 99 -51.52 48.65 -58.77
N VAL A 100 -51.15 47.47 -59.24
CA VAL A 100 -51.84 46.76 -60.32
C VAL A 100 -53.20 46.26 -59.83
N ARG A 101 -53.24 45.60 -58.66
CA ARG A 101 -54.48 45.09 -58.05
C ARG A 101 -55.45 46.20 -57.71
N ALA A 102 -54.99 47.32 -57.14
CA ALA A 102 -55.83 48.48 -56.86
C ALA A 102 -56.47 49.09 -58.12
N ARG A 103 -55.78 49.05 -59.28
CA ARG A 103 -56.33 49.49 -60.57
C ARG A 103 -57.32 48.49 -61.16
N LYS A 104 -57.04 47.19 -61.05
CA LYS A 104 -57.92 46.12 -61.56
C LYS A 104 -59.19 45.95 -60.71
N PHE A 105 -59.08 46.17 -59.40
CA PHE A 105 -60.12 45.91 -58.40
C PHE A 105 -60.35 47.17 -57.52
N PRO A 106 -61.11 48.18 -58.00
CA PRO A 106 -61.26 49.45 -57.32
C PRO A 106 -61.87 49.35 -55.92
N ALA A 107 -62.72 48.34 -55.67
CA ALA A 107 -63.37 48.15 -54.39
C ALA A 107 -62.39 47.82 -53.25
N ILE A 108 -61.19 47.32 -53.57
CA ILE A 108 -60.11 47.16 -52.60
C ILE A 108 -59.72 48.51 -51.98
N VAL A 109 -59.74 49.59 -52.76
CA VAL A 109 -59.37 50.93 -52.30
C VAL A 109 -60.60 51.70 -51.80
N SER A 110 -61.72 51.66 -52.52
CA SER A 110 -62.91 52.45 -52.17
C SER A 110 -63.76 51.83 -51.06
N GLY A 111 -63.69 50.51 -50.90
CA GLY A 111 -64.48 49.74 -49.93
C GLY A 111 -63.74 49.39 -48.64
N THR A 112 -62.49 49.83 -48.48
CA THR A 112 -61.68 49.58 -47.28
C THR A 112 -61.08 50.87 -46.71
N VAL A 113 -60.62 50.81 -45.47
CA VAL A 113 -59.84 51.88 -44.84
C VAL A 113 -58.37 51.48 -44.87
N MET A 114 -57.51 52.38 -45.33
CA MET A 114 -56.07 52.15 -45.37
C MET A 114 -55.45 52.41 -44.00
N ASP A 115 -54.84 51.37 -43.42
CA ASP A 115 -53.99 51.46 -42.25
C ASP A 115 -52.54 51.18 -42.67
N GLN A 116 -51.66 52.17 -42.47
CA GLN A 116 -50.28 52.08 -42.94
C GLN A 116 -49.33 51.73 -41.79
N PHE A 117 -48.66 50.60 -41.92
CA PHE A 117 -47.63 50.17 -40.98
C PHE A 117 -46.30 50.84 -41.34
N HIS A 118 -45.83 51.72 -40.46
CA HIS A 118 -44.53 52.37 -40.58
C HIS A 118 -43.40 51.51 -40.00
N SER A 119 -42.19 51.74 -40.50
CA SER A 119 -40.97 51.22 -39.85
C SER A 119 -40.90 51.71 -38.40
N TRP A 120 -40.35 50.88 -37.52
CA TRP A 120 -40.26 51.22 -36.11
C TRP A 120 -39.32 52.43 -35.91
N PRO A 121 -39.77 53.49 -35.20
CA PRO A 121 -38.90 54.59 -34.84
C PRO A 121 -37.84 54.13 -33.84
N ARG A 122 -36.79 54.94 -33.68
CA ARG A 122 -35.68 54.64 -32.75
C ARG A 122 -36.17 54.30 -31.35
N ASP A 123 -37.08 55.09 -30.80
CA ASP A 123 -37.59 54.90 -29.44
C ASP A 123 -38.33 53.56 -29.28
N ALA A 124 -39.09 53.15 -30.30
CA ALA A 124 -39.76 51.84 -30.30
C ALA A 124 -38.73 50.70 -30.33
N LEU A 125 -37.68 50.81 -31.14
CA LEU A 125 -36.59 49.82 -31.19
C LEU A 125 -35.88 49.70 -29.82
N VAL A 126 -35.61 50.83 -29.16
CA VAL A 126 -34.98 50.85 -27.83
C VAL A 126 -35.90 50.20 -26.79
N HIS A 127 -37.19 50.56 -26.76
CA HIS A 127 -38.14 49.96 -25.82
C HIS A 127 -38.33 48.46 -26.03
N VAL A 128 -38.38 48.02 -27.29
CA VAL A 128 -38.44 46.59 -27.62
C VAL A 128 -37.17 45.89 -27.14
N ALA A 129 -35.99 46.41 -27.49
CA ALA A 129 -34.73 45.85 -27.03
C ALA A 129 -34.67 45.74 -25.50
N LEU A 130 -34.95 46.82 -24.77
CA LEU A 130 -35.01 46.86 -23.30
C LEU A 130 -35.99 45.82 -22.73
N ARG A 131 -37.15 45.63 -23.35
CA ARG A 131 -38.13 44.62 -22.93
C ARG A 131 -37.56 43.22 -23.04
N PHE A 132 -36.88 42.92 -24.14
CA PHE A 132 -36.37 41.58 -24.40
C PHE A 132 -35.07 41.28 -23.63
N ILE A 133 -34.15 42.24 -23.47
CA ILE A 133 -32.87 42.00 -22.77
C ILE A 133 -32.96 42.10 -21.24
N ARG A 134 -34.14 42.39 -20.68
CA ARG A 134 -34.33 42.62 -19.24
C ARG A 134 -33.83 41.48 -18.36
N ASP A 135 -34.03 40.25 -18.80
CA ASP A 135 -33.69 39.05 -18.02
C ASP A 135 -32.22 38.63 -18.22
N LEU A 136 -31.43 39.41 -18.98
CA LEU A 136 -29.99 39.18 -19.10
C LEU A 136 -29.27 39.72 -17.88
N ASP A 137 -28.37 38.91 -17.34
CA ASP A 137 -27.47 39.31 -16.26
C ASP A 137 -26.37 40.24 -16.79
N LEU A 138 -26.58 41.56 -16.75
CA LEU A 138 -25.55 42.54 -17.12
C LEU A 138 -25.01 43.27 -15.88
N PRO A 139 -23.72 43.68 -15.89
CA PRO A 139 -23.09 44.32 -14.73
C PRO A 139 -23.75 45.61 -14.23
N SER A 140 -24.46 46.35 -15.10
CA SER A 140 -25.10 47.61 -14.72
C SER A 140 -26.37 47.89 -15.52
N ALA A 141 -27.29 48.65 -14.93
CA ALA A 141 -28.50 49.13 -15.61
C ALA A 141 -28.17 50.11 -16.76
N GLU A 142 -27.08 50.85 -16.64
CA GLU A 142 -26.56 51.72 -17.71
C GLU A 142 -26.17 50.90 -18.94
N LEU A 143 -25.57 49.72 -18.74
CA LEU A 143 -25.19 48.83 -19.84
C LEU A 143 -26.41 48.23 -20.54
N HIS A 144 -27.51 47.95 -19.82
CA HIS A 144 -28.78 47.57 -20.46
C HIS A 144 -29.28 48.66 -21.42
N SER A 145 -29.27 49.92 -20.96
CA SER A 145 -29.71 51.06 -21.77
C SER A 145 -28.80 51.28 -22.98
N ALA A 146 -27.47 51.30 -22.75
CA ALA A 146 -26.48 51.46 -23.81
C ALA A 146 -26.59 50.35 -24.86
N LEU A 147 -26.76 49.10 -24.44
CA LEU A 147 -26.94 47.96 -25.34
C LEU A 147 -28.23 48.07 -26.16
N ALA A 148 -29.35 48.49 -25.56
CA ALA A 148 -30.61 48.67 -26.28
C ALA A 148 -30.53 49.79 -27.31
N GLU A 149 -29.92 50.92 -26.96
CA GLU A 149 -29.63 52.02 -27.89
C GLU A 149 -28.69 51.60 -29.02
N HIS A 150 -27.70 50.79 -28.68
CA HIS A 150 -26.75 50.25 -29.63
C HIS A 150 -27.45 49.31 -30.62
N MET A 151 -28.23 48.33 -30.15
CA MET A 151 -29.06 47.45 -30.98
C MET A 151 -29.94 48.24 -31.96
N ALA A 152 -30.64 49.27 -31.48
CA ALA A 152 -31.45 50.14 -32.34
C ALA A 152 -30.61 50.86 -33.40
N SER A 153 -29.42 51.34 -33.04
CA SER A 153 -28.49 52.00 -33.97
C SER A 153 -27.95 51.05 -35.03
N VAL A 154 -27.67 49.79 -34.67
CA VAL A 154 -27.28 48.75 -35.63
C VAL A 154 -28.38 48.59 -36.67
N HIS A 155 -29.61 48.34 -36.22
CA HIS A 155 -30.75 48.12 -37.09
C HIS A 155 -30.96 49.27 -38.09
N LEU A 156 -31.01 50.51 -37.60
CA LEU A 156 -31.22 51.71 -38.42
C LEU A 156 -30.09 51.98 -39.40
N SER A 157 -28.88 51.47 -39.15
CA SER A 157 -27.74 51.67 -40.05
C SER A 157 -27.71 50.73 -41.25
N VAL A 158 -28.47 49.65 -41.20
CA VAL A 158 -28.61 48.73 -42.33
C VAL A 158 -29.41 49.39 -43.45
N ASP A 159 -30.31 50.31 -43.14
CA ASP A 159 -31.16 50.98 -44.14
C ASP A 159 -30.35 51.84 -45.13
N PRO A 160 -29.45 52.75 -44.71
CA PRO A 160 -28.52 53.42 -45.63
C PRO A 160 -27.63 52.45 -46.41
N ALA A 161 -27.22 51.34 -45.79
CA ALA A 161 -26.41 50.33 -46.46
C ALA A 161 -27.20 49.59 -47.55
N ASN A 162 -28.47 49.27 -47.30
CA ASN A 162 -29.38 48.68 -48.29
C ASN A 162 -29.60 49.63 -49.48
N GLN A 163 -29.74 50.94 -49.23
CA GLN A 163 -29.85 51.95 -50.28
C GLN A 163 -28.60 51.96 -51.16
N ARG A 164 -27.42 52.07 -50.55
CA ARG A 164 -26.14 52.04 -51.29
C ARG A 164 -25.93 50.72 -52.03
N PHE A 165 -26.33 49.59 -51.43
CA PHE A 165 -26.24 48.29 -52.06
C PHE A 165 -27.11 48.19 -53.32
N TYR A 166 -28.32 48.76 -53.28
CA TYR A 166 -29.16 48.84 -54.46
C TYR A 166 -28.59 49.77 -55.53
N GLU A 167 -28.01 50.91 -55.17
CA GLU A 167 -27.41 51.86 -56.12
C GLU A 167 -26.23 51.23 -56.89
N VAL A 168 -25.38 50.47 -56.19
CA VAL A 168 -24.16 49.88 -56.76
C VAL A 168 -24.45 48.54 -57.45
N GLU A 169 -25.12 47.63 -56.76
CA GLU A 169 -25.26 46.23 -57.19
C GLU A 169 -26.62 45.94 -57.83
N ARG A 170 -27.57 46.90 -57.79
CA ARG A 170 -28.96 46.72 -58.27
C ARG A 170 -29.69 45.54 -57.64
N ARG A 171 -29.26 45.14 -56.44
CA ARG A 171 -29.85 44.06 -55.65
C ARG A 171 -30.56 44.65 -54.44
N HIS A 172 -31.80 44.21 -54.22
CA HIS A 172 -32.56 44.60 -53.04
C HIS A 172 -32.19 43.69 -51.85
N ASN A 173 -32.00 44.32 -50.70
CA ASN A 173 -32.02 43.68 -49.39
C ASN A 173 -33.01 44.44 -48.51
N TYR A 174 -33.79 43.71 -47.72
CA TYR A 174 -34.85 44.28 -46.90
C TYR A 174 -34.60 43.97 -45.43
N THR A 175 -34.67 45.03 -44.62
CA THR A 175 -34.65 44.92 -43.16
C THR A 175 -36.08 44.93 -42.66
N THR A 176 -36.42 44.03 -41.74
CA THR A 176 -37.76 43.98 -41.12
C THR A 176 -37.67 43.99 -39.61
N PRO A 177 -38.75 44.35 -38.88
CA PRO A 177 -38.78 44.20 -37.43
C PRO A 177 -38.47 42.78 -36.95
N LYS A 178 -38.80 41.76 -37.76
CA LYS A 178 -38.40 40.36 -37.48
C LYS A 178 -36.88 40.19 -37.44
N SER A 179 -36.15 40.82 -38.38
CA SER A 179 -34.69 40.84 -38.39
C SER A 179 -34.09 41.57 -37.16
N PHE A 180 -34.84 42.48 -36.53
CA PHE A 180 -34.45 43.08 -35.25
C PHE A 180 -34.65 42.13 -34.06
N LEU A 181 -35.75 41.37 -34.05
CA LEU A 181 -35.98 40.35 -33.03
C LEU A 181 -34.94 39.22 -33.15
N GLU A 182 -34.58 38.81 -34.38
CA GLU A 182 -33.52 37.84 -34.63
C GLU A 182 -32.16 38.32 -34.09
N LEU A 183 -31.82 39.61 -34.25
CA LEU A 183 -30.62 40.20 -33.64
C LEU A 183 -30.59 40.00 -32.12
N ILE A 184 -31.70 40.29 -31.45
CA ILE A 184 -31.81 40.18 -30.01
C ILE A 184 -31.72 38.71 -29.57
N ASP A 185 -32.36 37.80 -30.29
CA ASP A 185 -32.35 36.37 -29.98
C ASP A 185 -30.96 35.75 -30.19
N PHE A 186 -30.27 36.11 -31.28
CA PHE A 186 -28.87 35.72 -31.50
C PHE A 186 -27.96 36.30 -30.42
N TYR A 187 -28.17 37.55 -30.01
CA TYR A 187 -27.39 38.18 -28.95
C TYR A 187 -27.50 37.43 -27.63
N LYS A 188 -28.72 37.13 -27.19
CA LYS A 188 -28.97 36.33 -25.99
C LYS A 188 -28.28 34.99 -26.05
N SER A 189 -28.46 34.28 -27.17
CA SER A 189 -27.91 32.93 -27.36
C SER A 189 -26.38 32.93 -27.35
N PHE A 190 -25.76 33.90 -28.02
CA PHE A 190 -24.30 34.02 -28.09
C PHE A 190 -23.71 34.44 -26.74
N LEU A 191 -24.31 35.42 -26.06
CA LEU A 191 -23.82 35.87 -24.76
C LEU A 191 -23.87 34.75 -23.71
N VAL A 192 -25.03 34.07 -23.60
CA VAL A 192 -25.20 32.97 -22.65
C VAL A 192 -24.25 31.82 -22.97
N GLY A 193 -24.18 31.40 -24.24
CA GLY A 193 -23.29 30.33 -24.67
C GLY A 193 -21.82 30.64 -24.41
N LYS A 194 -21.35 31.84 -24.77
CA LYS A 194 -19.95 32.23 -24.59
C LYS A 194 -19.57 32.40 -23.12
N ARG A 195 -20.44 32.96 -22.28
CA ARG A 195 -20.19 33.04 -20.83
C ARG A 195 -20.08 31.65 -20.20
N LEU A 196 -20.98 30.73 -20.56
CA LEU A 196 -20.91 29.34 -20.10
C LEU A 196 -19.58 28.67 -20.50
N ASP A 197 -19.12 28.87 -21.73
CA ASP A 197 -17.84 28.34 -22.19
C ASP A 197 -16.65 28.94 -21.44
N ILE A 198 -16.67 30.25 -21.19
CA ILE A 198 -15.64 30.94 -20.39
C ILE A 198 -15.64 30.39 -18.95
N ASP A 199 -16.81 30.26 -18.32
CA ASP A 199 -16.96 29.74 -16.96
C ASP A 199 -16.42 28.31 -16.84
N LYS A 200 -16.79 27.43 -17.78
CA LYS A 200 -16.27 26.05 -17.82
C LYS A 200 -14.75 26.02 -17.96
N ASN A 201 -14.18 26.89 -18.78
CA ASN A 201 -12.73 26.98 -18.95
C ASN A 201 -12.03 27.48 -17.69
N ILE A 202 -12.57 28.51 -17.04
CA ILE A 202 -12.07 29.02 -15.77
C ILE A 202 -12.12 27.93 -14.70
N GLU A 203 -13.26 27.25 -14.56
CA GLU A 203 -13.42 26.18 -13.56
C GLU A 203 -12.42 25.04 -13.78
N ARG A 204 -12.25 24.61 -15.04
CA ARG A 204 -11.26 23.59 -15.41
C ARG A 204 -9.85 24.00 -15.04
N LEU A 205 -9.44 25.23 -15.38
CA LEU A 205 -8.09 25.73 -15.08
C LEU A 205 -7.87 25.91 -13.58
N ARG A 206 -8.85 26.49 -12.85
CA ARG A 206 -8.79 26.64 -11.39
C ARG A 206 -8.69 25.30 -10.68
N ARG A 207 -9.42 24.27 -11.15
CA ARG A 207 -9.29 22.91 -10.61
C ARG A 207 -7.88 22.35 -10.83
N GLY A 208 -7.33 22.52 -12.03
CA GLY A 208 -5.95 22.13 -12.34
C GLY A 208 -4.92 22.84 -11.45
N LEU A 209 -5.05 24.15 -11.29
CA LEU A 209 -4.22 24.97 -10.39
C LEU A 209 -4.34 24.50 -8.93
N GLY A 210 -5.55 24.17 -8.46
CA GLY A 210 -5.77 23.60 -7.13
C GLY A 210 -5.03 22.28 -6.93
N THR A 211 -5.11 21.36 -7.90
CA THR A 211 -4.37 20.09 -7.85
C THR A 211 -2.85 20.29 -7.87
N LEU A 212 -2.35 21.27 -8.63
CA LEU A 212 -0.92 21.62 -8.62
C LEU A 212 -0.47 22.12 -7.25
N GLU A 213 -1.26 23.00 -6.62
CA GLU A 213 -0.96 23.52 -5.29
C GLU A 213 -1.01 22.41 -4.22
N GLU A 214 -2.02 21.54 -4.25
CA GLU A 214 -2.07 20.36 -3.37
C GLU A 214 -0.86 19.45 -3.56
N THR A 215 -0.40 19.27 -4.80
CA THR A 215 0.79 18.48 -5.10
C THR A 215 2.03 19.15 -4.52
N ARG A 216 2.17 20.47 -4.68
CA ARG A 216 3.27 21.26 -4.11
C ARG A 216 3.34 21.13 -2.59
N VAL A 217 2.20 21.20 -1.90
CA VAL A 217 2.11 20.99 -0.44
C VAL A 217 2.53 19.57 -0.05
N LYS A 218 2.11 18.54 -0.81
CA LYS A 218 2.54 17.15 -0.57
C LYS A 218 4.04 16.94 -0.78
N VAL A 219 4.63 17.59 -1.79
CA VAL A 219 6.08 17.56 -2.02
C VAL A 219 6.83 18.19 -0.84
N GLU A 220 6.34 19.31 -0.32
CA GLU A 220 6.94 19.93 0.86
C GLU A 220 6.84 19.03 2.10
N GLY A 221 5.69 18.36 2.31
CA GLY A 221 5.56 17.35 3.37
C GLY A 221 6.56 16.18 3.21
N LEU A 222 6.75 15.67 1.99
CA LEU A 222 7.76 14.63 1.72
C LEU A 222 9.19 15.11 2.00
N ARG A 223 9.50 16.39 1.79
CA ARG A 223 10.80 16.97 2.15
C ARG A 223 11.03 16.98 3.66
N GLU A 224 10.00 17.31 4.42
CA GLU A 224 10.07 17.28 5.89
C GLU A 224 10.22 15.85 6.40
N ASP A 225 9.41 14.90 5.91
CA ASP A 225 9.50 13.48 6.28
C ASP A 225 10.88 12.89 5.98
N LEU A 226 11.44 13.19 4.81
CA LEU A 226 12.78 12.75 4.43
C LEU A 226 13.83 13.33 5.37
N ARG A 227 13.73 14.61 5.73
CA ARG A 227 14.66 15.28 6.66
C ARG A 227 14.66 14.59 8.01
N GLU A 228 13.49 14.28 8.56
CA GLU A 228 13.37 13.55 9.83
C GLU A 228 13.96 12.14 9.75
N LYS A 229 13.69 11.41 8.67
CA LYS A 229 14.26 10.07 8.45
C LYS A 229 15.78 10.09 8.33
N MET A 230 16.34 11.07 7.61
CA MET A 230 17.79 11.20 7.47
C MET A 230 18.47 11.45 8.83
N VAL A 231 17.89 12.27 9.70
CA VAL A 231 18.40 12.47 11.06
C VAL A 231 18.42 11.15 11.84
N LYS A 232 17.33 10.37 11.80
CA LYS A 232 17.27 9.05 12.46
C LYS A 232 18.31 8.08 11.91
N VAL A 233 18.52 8.07 10.60
CA VAL A 233 19.56 7.24 9.95
C VAL A 233 20.95 7.60 10.49
N ASP A 234 21.26 8.89 10.62
CA ASP A 234 22.58 9.34 11.08
C ASP A 234 22.78 9.03 12.58
N GLU A 235 21.74 9.17 13.41
CA GLU A 235 21.75 8.74 14.81
C GLU A 235 21.98 7.23 14.94
N GLN A 236 21.27 6.42 14.15
CA GLN A 236 21.42 4.96 14.17
C GLN A 236 22.77 4.50 13.62
N LYS A 237 23.32 5.17 12.60
CA LYS A 237 24.69 4.92 12.12
C LYS A 237 25.70 5.11 13.23
N ALA A 238 25.65 6.24 13.95
CA ALA A 238 26.56 6.50 15.06
C ALA A 238 26.41 5.48 16.19
N ALA A 239 25.19 5.02 16.48
CA ALA A 239 24.94 3.99 17.49
C ALA A 239 25.49 2.62 17.10
N VAL A 240 25.32 2.20 15.84
CA VAL A 240 25.90 0.96 15.31
C VAL A 240 27.42 1.01 15.33
N ASP A 241 28.04 2.11 14.90
CA ASP A 241 29.50 2.26 14.88
C ASP A 241 30.11 2.10 16.29
N LEU A 242 29.44 2.63 17.32
CA LEU A 242 29.81 2.43 18.72
C LEU A 242 29.67 0.97 19.18
N LEU A 243 28.62 0.28 18.76
CA LEU A 243 28.40 -1.15 19.08
C LEU A 243 29.46 -2.03 18.42
N ILE A 244 29.84 -1.75 17.16
CA ILE A 244 30.92 -2.45 16.45
C ILE A 244 32.23 -2.33 17.24
N GLU A 245 32.56 -1.14 17.73
CA GLU A 245 33.78 -0.94 18.54
C GLU A 245 33.74 -1.72 19.86
N GLN A 246 32.57 -1.79 20.53
CA GLN A 246 32.38 -2.57 21.76
C GLN A 246 32.49 -4.08 21.52
N VAL A 247 31.87 -4.58 20.44
CA VAL A 247 31.95 -5.99 20.03
C VAL A 247 33.40 -6.37 19.70
N ALA A 248 34.13 -5.52 18.97
CA ALA A 248 35.53 -5.77 18.64
C ALA A 248 36.41 -5.91 19.89
N LYS A 249 36.24 -5.00 20.87
CA LYS A 249 36.95 -5.07 22.17
C LYS A 249 36.57 -6.32 22.97
N ALA A 250 35.29 -6.64 23.05
CA ALA A 250 34.82 -7.83 23.78
C ALA A 250 35.28 -9.15 23.13
N SER A 251 35.30 -9.20 21.79
CA SER A 251 35.76 -10.35 21.01
C SER A 251 37.23 -10.64 21.26
N ALA A 252 38.09 -9.62 21.23
CA ALA A 252 39.51 -9.77 21.50
C ALA A 252 39.79 -10.32 22.91
N VAL A 253 39.02 -9.88 23.92
CA VAL A 253 39.14 -10.38 25.30
C VAL A 253 38.69 -11.83 25.41
N ALA A 254 37.59 -12.22 24.75
CA ALA A 254 37.11 -13.60 24.80
C ALA A 254 38.01 -14.58 24.03
N GLU A 255 38.62 -14.15 22.92
CA GLU A 255 39.55 -14.96 22.14
C GLU A 255 40.83 -15.25 22.93
N GLU A 256 41.35 -14.26 23.66
CA GLU A 256 42.49 -14.42 24.56
C GLU A 256 42.17 -15.40 25.71
N GLU A 257 41.03 -15.25 26.39
CA GLU A 257 40.61 -16.15 27.46
C GLU A 257 40.30 -17.57 26.95
N SER A 258 39.77 -17.70 25.73
CA SER A 258 39.56 -19.00 25.09
C SER A 258 40.88 -19.69 24.74
N ARG A 259 41.93 -18.93 24.40
CA ARG A 259 43.27 -19.48 24.21
C ARG A 259 43.82 -20.04 25.51
N ILE A 260 43.71 -19.28 26.60
CA ILE A 260 44.13 -19.72 27.94
C ILE A 260 43.36 -20.98 28.37
N ALA A 261 42.04 -21.03 28.12
CA ALA A 261 41.23 -22.21 28.41
C ALA A 261 41.69 -23.45 27.63
N ASN A 262 42.10 -23.29 26.37
CA ASN A 262 42.57 -24.40 25.55
C ASN A 262 43.92 -24.93 26.05
N GLU A 263 44.82 -24.05 26.47
CA GLU A 263 46.11 -24.42 27.09
C GLU A 263 45.93 -25.14 28.44
N GLU A 264 44.98 -24.70 29.27
CA GLU A 264 44.63 -25.39 30.52
C GLU A 264 43.95 -26.75 30.26
N ASN A 265 43.17 -26.86 29.18
CA ASN A 265 42.51 -28.11 28.79
C ASN A 265 43.51 -29.17 28.34
N GLU A 266 44.49 -28.78 27.53
CA GLU A 266 45.61 -29.65 27.14
C GLU A 266 46.37 -30.16 28.37
N ARG A 267 46.70 -29.28 29.32
CA ARG A 267 47.35 -29.66 30.59
C ARG A 267 46.51 -30.60 31.45
N ALA A 268 45.20 -30.38 31.55
CA ALA A 268 44.30 -31.26 32.29
C ALA A 268 44.17 -32.64 31.62
N ASN A 269 44.16 -32.69 30.28
CA ASN A 269 44.06 -33.93 29.53
C ASN A 269 45.35 -34.76 29.63
N GLU A 270 46.52 -34.14 29.57
CA GLU A 270 47.82 -34.79 29.82
C GLU A 270 47.89 -35.38 31.24
N ALA A 271 47.49 -34.62 32.26
CA ALA A 271 47.45 -35.10 33.65
C ALA A 271 46.42 -36.23 33.86
N ALA A 272 45.31 -36.23 33.12
CA ALA A 272 44.30 -37.28 33.15
C ALA A 272 44.79 -38.58 32.48
N GLU A 273 45.48 -38.49 31.35
CA GLU A 273 46.11 -39.65 30.69
C GLU A 273 47.21 -40.28 31.56
N GLU A 274 48.06 -39.46 32.18
CA GLU A 274 49.10 -39.92 33.09
C GLU A 274 48.53 -40.66 34.30
N ALA A 275 47.51 -40.08 34.97
CA ALA A 275 46.81 -40.72 36.08
C ALA A 275 46.14 -42.04 35.68
N SER A 276 45.52 -42.11 34.49
CA SER A 276 44.87 -43.32 33.95
C SER A 276 45.87 -44.44 33.62
N SER A 277 47.03 -44.08 33.07
CA SER A 277 48.12 -45.02 32.77
C SER A 277 48.72 -45.62 34.05
N ILE A 278 48.92 -44.80 35.08
CA ILE A 278 49.41 -45.24 36.39
C ILE A 278 48.35 -46.12 37.10
N GLN A 279 47.07 -45.78 36.97
CA GLN A 279 45.97 -46.57 37.53
C GLN A 279 45.91 -47.98 36.93
N LYS A 280 45.96 -48.11 35.60
CA LYS A 280 45.92 -49.42 34.93
C LYS A 280 47.07 -50.34 35.38
N LYS A 281 48.27 -49.78 35.53
CA LYS A 281 49.45 -50.54 36.00
C LYS A 281 49.32 -50.97 37.46
N ALA A 282 48.76 -50.12 38.32
CA ALA A 282 48.51 -50.46 39.72
C ALA A 282 47.44 -51.55 39.87
N ASP A 283 46.36 -51.50 39.08
CA ASP A 283 45.28 -52.48 39.11
C ASP A 283 45.70 -53.84 38.54
N GLU A 284 46.49 -53.87 37.46
CA GLU A 284 47.04 -55.11 36.88
C GLU A 284 47.92 -55.86 37.88
N GLU A 285 48.92 -55.20 38.50
CA GLU A 285 49.82 -55.86 39.45
C GLU A 285 49.13 -56.23 40.79
N LEU A 286 48.12 -55.47 41.22
CA LEU A 286 47.34 -55.81 42.41
C LEU A 286 46.46 -57.04 42.19
N SER A 287 45.93 -57.24 40.97
CA SER A 287 45.11 -58.40 40.62
C SER A 287 45.88 -59.72 40.68
N GLU A 288 47.20 -59.69 40.40
CA GLU A 288 48.08 -60.86 40.48
C GLU A 288 48.42 -61.25 41.93
N ALA A 289 48.38 -60.29 42.87
CA ALA A 289 48.72 -60.50 44.28
C ALA A 289 47.61 -61.20 45.09
N LEU A 290 46.34 -60.92 44.76
CA LEU A 290 45.17 -61.40 45.50
C LEU A 290 45.05 -62.94 45.56
N PRO A 291 45.31 -63.71 44.48
CA PRO A 291 45.24 -65.18 44.52
C PRO A 291 46.32 -65.81 45.39
N ALA A 292 47.51 -65.20 45.50
CA ALA A 292 48.59 -65.70 46.34
C ALA A 292 48.26 -65.57 47.83
N MET A 293 47.60 -64.47 48.23
CA MET A 293 47.17 -64.23 49.61
C MET A 293 46.06 -65.21 50.05
N GLU A 294 45.07 -65.44 49.19
CA GLU A 294 43.93 -66.31 49.52
C GLU A 294 44.38 -67.78 49.67
N ARG A 295 45.30 -68.23 48.80
CA ARG A 295 45.93 -69.56 48.92
C ARG A 295 46.76 -69.72 50.19
N ALA A 296 47.46 -68.65 50.63
CA ALA A 296 48.18 -68.65 51.90
C ALA A 296 47.21 -68.79 53.10
N ARG A 297 46.07 -68.08 53.08
CA ARG A 297 45.05 -68.16 54.14
C ARG A 297 44.37 -69.53 54.20
N GLU A 298 44.09 -70.14 53.05
CA GLU A 298 43.54 -71.50 52.98
C GLU A 298 44.50 -72.55 53.57
N ALA A 299 45.81 -72.44 53.28
CA ALA A 299 46.82 -73.35 53.83
C ALA A 299 46.85 -73.34 55.37
N VAL A 300 46.59 -72.19 56.01
CA VAL A 300 46.54 -72.07 57.48
C VAL A 300 45.22 -72.55 58.08
N LYS A 301 44.11 -72.46 57.34
CA LYS A 301 42.79 -72.91 57.80
C LYS A 301 42.75 -74.45 57.95
N CYS A 302 43.52 -75.16 57.14
CA CYS A 302 43.65 -76.62 57.17
C CYS A 302 44.59 -77.17 58.26
N LEU A 303 45.32 -76.29 58.98
CA LEU A 303 46.13 -76.68 60.14
C LEU A 303 45.26 -76.85 61.40
N THR A 304 45.25 -78.06 61.96
CA THR A 304 44.47 -78.40 63.17
C THR A 304 45.37 -78.60 64.39
N LYS A 305 44.86 -78.30 65.59
CA LYS A 305 45.59 -78.47 66.87
C LYS A 305 46.17 -79.89 67.05
N PRO A 306 45.46 -80.99 66.69
CA PRO A 306 46.01 -82.34 66.79
C PRO A 306 47.22 -82.58 65.88
N ALA A 307 47.21 -82.05 64.65
CA ALA A 307 48.31 -82.26 63.70
C ALA A 307 49.62 -81.56 64.15
N ILE A 308 49.52 -80.40 64.81
CA ILE A 308 50.68 -79.73 65.42
C ILE A 308 51.19 -80.48 66.66
N GLN A 309 50.28 -81.07 67.48
CA GLN A 309 50.68 -81.91 68.61
C GLN A 309 51.43 -83.17 68.17
N GLU A 310 51.00 -83.78 67.07
CA GLU A 310 51.66 -84.94 66.45
C GLU A 310 53.07 -84.58 65.96
N LEU A 311 53.21 -83.47 65.24
CA LEU A 311 54.53 -82.99 64.77
C LEU A 311 55.49 -82.69 65.92
N LYS A 312 54.99 -82.16 67.05
CA LYS A 312 55.77 -81.88 68.27
C LYS A 312 56.24 -83.16 68.98
N ALA A 313 55.41 -84.20 69.00
CA ALA A 313 55.65 -85.45 69.76
C ALA A 313 56.73 -86.35 69.14
N LEU A 314 57.24 -86.02 67.96
CA LEU A 314 58.34 -86.74 67.31
C LEU A 314 59.65 -86.59 68.10
N GLY A 315 60.11 -87.68 68.71
CA GLY A 315 61.38 -87.72 69.45
C GLY A 315 62.62 -87.53 68.56
N LYS A 316 62.56 -87.96 67.28
CA LYS A 316 63.58 -87.73 66.25
C LYS A 316 62.90 -87.52 64.88
N PRO A 317 62.62 -86.27 64.47
CA PRO A 317 61.87 -85.99 63.24
C PRO A 317 62.71 -86.24 61.96
N PRO A 318 62.06 -86.46 60.81
CA PRO A 318 62.71 -86.41 59.50
C PRO A 318 63.39 -85.05 59.23
N ALA A 319 64.51 -85.05 58.50
CA ALA A 319 65.28 -83.84 58.20
C ALA A 319 64.46 -82.77 57.47
N GLU A 320 63.54 -83.20 56.62
CA GLU A 320 62.63 -82.36 55.84
C GLU A 320 61.65 -81.59 56.74
N CYS A 321 61.18 -82.21 57.84
CA CYS A 321 60.31 -81.55 58.81
C CYS A 321 61.06 -80.52 59.67
N MET A 322 62.36 -80.73 59.90
CA MET A 322 63.21 -79.78 60.61
C MET A 322 63.42 -78.50 59.79
N GLU A 323 63.67 -78.62 58.47
CA GLU A 323 63.84 -77.44 57.60
C GLU A 323 62.53 -76.65 57.43
N VAL A 324 61.37 -77.30 57.35
CA VAL A 324 60.07 -76.60 57.34
C VAL A 324 59.79 -75.85 58.64
N THR A 325 60.02 -76.48 59.79
CA THR A 325 59.81 -75.80 61.09
C THR A 325 60.83 -74.70 61.34
N LYS A 326 62.05 -74.83 60.81
CA LYS A 326 63.08 -73.78 60.78
C LYS A 326 62.66 -72.58 59.92
N ALA A 327 62.09 -72.80 58.73
CA ALA A 327 61.57 -71.71 57.91
C ALA A 327 60.45 -70.92 58.64
N VAL A 328 59.58 -71.62 59.37
CA VAL A 328 58.53 -70.99 60.18
C VAL A 328 59.10 -70.23 61.39
N LEU A 329 60.15 -70.73 62.05
CA LEU A 329 60.86 -70.01 63.12
C LEU A 329 61.52 -68.73 62.60
N ILE A 330 62.14 -68.79 61.43
CA ILE A 330 62.79 -67.64 60.79
C ILE A 330 61.74 -66.58 60.43
N MET A 331 60.59 -66.97 59.86
CA MET A 331 59.49 -66.01 59.60
C MET A 331 58.99 -65.33 60.86
N ARG A 332 59.07 -66.00 62.02
CA ARG A 332 58.65 -65.47 63.31
C ARG A 332 59.73 -64.66 64.04
N GLY A 333 60.89 -64.44 63.43
CA GLY A 333 61.96 -63.59 63.97
C GLY A 333 63.00 -64.30 64.84
N GLU A 334 62.98 -65.64 64.93
CA GLU A 334 63.94 -66.43 65.71
C GLU A 334 65.15 -66.85 64.84
N LEU A 335 66.06 -65.89 64.60
CA LEU A 335 67.18 -66.05 63.64
C LEU A 335 68.41 -66.79 64.17
N LYS A 336 68.57 -66.88 65.50
CA LYS A 336 69.81 -67.36 66.15
C LYS A 336 69.74 -68.78 66.70
N ASN A 337 68.54 -69.34 66.87
CA ASN A 337 68.33 -70.60 67.57
C ASN A 337 67.36 -71.48 66.76
N THR A 338 67.86 -72.12 65.70
CA THR A 338 67.06 -72.85 64.71
C THR A 338 67.06 -74.36 64.92
N ASP A 339 67.44 -74.83 66.11
CA ASP A 339 67.47 -76.25 66.42
C ASP A 339 66.06 -76.80 66.67
N TRP A 340 65.87 -78.11 66.49
CA TRP A 340 64.57 -78.78 66.71
C TRP A 340 63.95 -78.50 68.09
N LYS A 341 64.78 -78.31 69.13
CA LYS A 341 64.30 -77.91 70.46
C LYS A 341 63.61 -76.54 70.47
N ALA A 342 64.08 -75.59 69.65
CA ALA A 342 63.42 -74.30 69.46
C ALA A 342 62.09 -74.47 68.70
N SER A 343 62.06 -75.32 67.67
CA SER A 343 60.81 -75.67 66.95
C SER A 343 59.77 -76.30 67.89
N GLN A 344 60.19 -77.20 68.78
CA GLN A 344 59.32 -77.82 69.79
C GLN A 344 58.82 -76.81 70.84
N LYS A 345 59.65 -75.83 71.21
CA LYS A 345 59.27 -74.73 72.12
C LYS A 345 58.25 -73.80 71.45
N MET A 346 58.42 -73.51 70.17
CA MET A 346 57.46 -72.76 69.35
C MET A 346 56.09 -73.48 69.30
N MET A 347 56.10 -74.81 69.14
CA MET A 347 54.88 -75.63 69.10
C MET A 347 54.38 -76.02 70.51
N ASN A 348 54.94 -75.44 71.58
CA ASN A 348 54.63 -75.88 72.95
C ASN A 348 53.15 -75.67 73.31
N ASP A 349 52.57 -74.57 72.81
CA ASP A 349 51.13 -74.26 72.83
C ASP A 349 50.59 -74.23 71.37
N PRO A 350 49.98 -75.33 70.90
CA PRO A 350 49.46 -75.44 69.54
C PRO A 350 48.35 -74.42 69.21
N GLY A 351 47.59 -73.95 70.20
CA GLY A 351 46.53 -72.97 69.97
C GLY A 351 47.12 -71.59 69.65
N LYS A 352 48.01 -71.12 70.53
CA LYS A 352 48.69 -69.83 70.35
C LYS A 352 49.56 -69.79 69.11
N PHE A 353 50.21 -70.90 68.76
CA PHE A 353 50.99 -71.02 67.53
C PHE A 353 50.14 -70.83 66.27
N LEU A 354 48.96 -71.46 66.21
CA LEU A 354 48.06 -71.32 65.05
C LEU A 354 47.53 -69.89 64.91
N ASP A 355 47.16 -69.24 66.01
CA ASP A 355 46.69 -67.84 65.97
C ASP A 355 47.79 -66.90 65.47
N GLN A 356 49.05 -67.16 65.85
CA GLN A 356 50.21 -66.38 65.39
C GLN A 356 50.55 -66.62 63.90
N VAL A 357 50.35 -67.83 63.40
CA VAL A 357 50.49 -68.13 61.96
C VAL A 357 49.36 -67.51 61.14
N ARG A 358 48.14 -67.42 61.69
CA ARG A 358 46.97 -66.77 61.06
C ARG A 358 47.07 -65.25 61.03
N ALA A 359 47.56 -64.65 62.10
CA ALA A 359 47.70 -63.20 62.27
C ALA A 359 49.05 -62.66 61.78
N PHE A 360 49.79 -63.44 60.97
CA PHE A 360 51.10 -63.04 60.49
C PHE A 360 50.99 -61.89 59.47
N ASP A 361 51.70 -60.81 59.75
CA ASP A 361 51.76 -59.64 58.87
C ASP A 361 52.72 -59.92 57.71
N ALA A 362 52.15 -60.26 56.56
CA ALA A 362 52.87 -60.51 55.33
C ALA A 362 53.29 -59.21 54.60
N GLU A 363 52.79 -58.04 55.02
CA GLU A 363 53.07 -56.75 54.37
C GLU A 363 54.40 -56.15 54.87
N ASN A 364 54.76 -56.37 56.14
CA ASN A 364 55.93 -55.79 56.80
C ASN A 364 57.08 -56.79 57.11
N MET A 365 57.31 -57.80 56.26
CA MET A 365 58.47 -58.69 56.42
C MET A 365 59.79 -57.97 56.10
N THR A 366 60.81 -58.15 56.96
CA THR A 366 62.16 -57.62 56.74
C THR A 366 62.91 -58.40 55.64
N GLN A 367 63.70 -57.68 54.82
CA GLN A 367 64.46 -58.26 53.70
C GLN A 367 65.46 -59.32 54.16
N GLU A 368 66.02 -59.18 55.36
CA GLU A 368 66.89 -60.18 55.99
C GLU A 368 66.14 -61.53 56.19
N THR A 369 64.88 -61.48 56.62
CA THR A 369 64.06 -62.66 56.89
C THR A 369 63.71 -63.40 55.61
N VAL A 370 63.33 -62.69 54.54
CA VAL A 370 63.03 -63.29 53.23
C VAL A 370 64.28 -63.94 52.63
N ALA A 371 65.42 -63.25 52.67
CA ALA A 371 66.70 -63.76 52.14
C ALA A 371 67.20 -65.02 52.85
N LEU A 372 66.86 -65.20 54.12
CA LEU A 372 67.19 -66.39 54.92
C LEU A 372 66.26 -67.60 54.62
N ILE A 373 65.04 -67.35 54.14
CA ILE A 373 64.02 -68.39 53.88
C ILE A 373 64.06 -68.84 52.42
N GLU A 374 64.36 -67.94 51.48
CA GLU A 374 64.44 -68.20 50.04
C GLU A 374 65.23 -69.48 49.69
N PRO A 375 66.43 -69.73 50.29
CA PRO A 375 67.21 -70.94 50.02
C PRO A 375 66.60 -72.21 50.62
N ILE A 376 65.71 -72.09 51.61
CA ILE A 376 65.03 -73.20 52.28
C ILE A 376 63.79 -73.61 51.48
N ILE A 377 62.99 -72.63 51.02
CA ILE A 377 61.80 -72.88 50.19
C ILE A 377 62.15 -73.36 48.78
N SER A 378 63.36 -73.07 48.30
CA SER A 378 63.84 -73.50 46.98
C SER A 378 64.29 -74.97 46.96
N GLN A 379 64.30 -75.67 48.10
CA GLN A 379 64.70 -77.07 48.16
C GLN A 379 63.61 -77.97 47.55
N PRO A 380 63.95 -79.01 46.75
CA PRO A 380 62.96 -79.79 46.01
C PRO A 380 61.89 -80.48 46.86
N PHE A 381 62.16 -80.69 48.15
CA PHE A 381 61.20 -81.29 49.09
C PHE A 381 60.24 -80.28 49.74
N PHE A 382 60.49 -78.98 49.61
CA PHE A 382 59.72 -77.91 50.28
C PHE A 382 58.45 -77.57 49.50
N ASN A 383 57.58 -78.56 49.30
CA ASN A 383 56.28 -78.41 48.68
C ASN A 383 55.25 -79.31 49.38
N PHE A 384 53.97 -79.03 49.16
CA PHE A 384 52.89 -79.70 49.85
C PHE A 384 52.88 -81.23 49.61
N GLU A 385 53.09 -81.68 48.38
CA GLU A 385 52.99 -83.10 48.00
C GLU A 385 54.09 -83.97 48.63
N VAL A 386 55.34 -83.50 48.60
CA VAL A 386 56.48 -84.24 49.18
C VAL A 386 56.39 -84.24 50.70
N MET A 387 56.00 -83.13 51.32
CA MET A 387 55.88 -83.03 52.77
C MET A 387 54.68 -83.78 53.33
N LYS A 388 53.58 -83.92 52.58
CA LYS A 388 52.38 -84.68 53.00
C LYS A 388 52.71 -86.15 53.28
N GLY A 389 53.64 -86.74 52.52
CA GLY A 389 54.15 -88.10 52.76
C GLY A 389 55.00 -88.27 54.02
N LYS A 390 55.43 -87.16 54.66
CA LYS A 390 56.26 -87.16 55.88
C LYS A 390 55.49 -86.69 57.11
N SER A 391 54.78 -85.57 56.99
CA SER A 391 53.89 -85.01 58.01
C SER A 391 52.90 -84.04 57.38
N LEU A 392 51.60 -84.25 57.65
CA LEU A 392 50.53 -83.40 57.14
C LEU A 392 50.65 -81.95 57.66
N ALA A 393 51.03 -81.78 58.93
CA ALA A 393 51.25 -80.45 59.52
C ALA A 393 52.41 -79.70 58.87
N ALA A 394 53.51 -80.40 58.57
CA ALA A 394 54.65 -79.80 57.90
C ALA A 394 54.32 -79.43 56.44
N ALA A 395 53.46 -80.20 55.75
CA ALA A 395 53.02 -79.87 54.40
C ALA A 395 52.25 -78.54 54.33
N TYR A 396 51.30 -78.34 55.23
CA TYR A 396 50.53 -77.08 55.29
C TYR A 396 51.39 -75.89 55.72
N LEU A 397 52.34 -76.10 56.65
CA LEU A 397 53.31 -75.06 57.03
C LEU A 397 54.23 -74.68 55.88
N ALA A 398 54.73 -75.65 55.10
CA ALA A 398 55.55 -75.40 53.91
C ALA A 398 54.78 -74.61 52.85
N ASN A 399 53.54 -75.00 52.55
CA ASN A 399 52.68 -74.29 51.59
C ASN A 399 52.36 -72.86 52.05
N TRP A 400 52.12 -72.66 53.35
CA TRP A 400 51.90 -71.33 53.92
C TRP A 400 53.14 -70.43 53.77
N VAL A 401 54.34 -70.93 54.11
CA VAL A 401 55.60 -70.17 53.97
C VAL A 401 55.81 -69.70 52.53
N VAL A 402 55.62 -70.58 51.54
CA VAL A 402 55.82 -70.26 50.12
C VAL A 402 54.87 -69.16 49.64
N ASN A 403 53.59 -69.23 49.97
CA ASN A 403 52.61 -68.25 49.49
C ASN A 403 52.73 -66.88 50.20
N ILE A 404 53.13 -66.84 51.48
CA ILE A 404 53.36 -65.59 52.21
C ILE A 404 54.56 -64.82 51.65
N VAL A 405 55.66 -65.52 51.34
CA VAL A 405 56.85 -64.91 50.72
C VAL A 405 56.54 -64.38 49.31
N ALA A 406 55.74 -65.11 48.53
CA ALA A 406 55.29 -64.65 47.21
C ALA A 406 54.47 -63.35 47.27
N TYR A 407 53.57 -63.22 48.25
CA TYR A 407 52.77 -62.01 48.45
C TYR A 407 53.62 -60.79 48.84
N ASN A 408 54.58 -60.94 49.78
CA ASN A 408 55.44 -59.83 50.22
C ASN A 408 56.27 -59.26 49.05
N ASN A 409 56.79 -60.13 48.18
CA ASN A 409 57.55 -59.72 46.99
C ASN A 409 56.72 -58.92 45.98
N ILE A 410 55.42 -59.21 45.85
CA ILE A 410 54.50 -58.47 44.95
C ILE A 410 54.04 -57.16 45.58
N TYR A 411 53.67 -57.16 46.87
CA TYR A 411 53.24 -55.96 47.60
C TYR A 411 54.30 -54.84 47.57
N ARG A 412 55.59 -55.20 47.64
CA ARG A 412 56.69 -54.24 47.50
C ARG A 412 56.78 -53.56 46.14
N LYS A 413 56.31 -54.21 45.07
CA LYS A 413 56.24 -53.61 43.72
C LYS A 413 55.04 -52.67 43.55
N VAL A 414 53.93 -52.99 44.21
CA VAL A 414 52.67 -52.23 44.11
C VAL A 414 52.67 -50.94 44.96
N LYS A 415 53.36 -50.92 46.11
CA LYS A 415 53.36 -49.76 47.02
C LYS A 415 53.87 -48.44 46.38
N PRO A 416 54.99 -48.41 45.63
CA PRO A 416 55.41 -47.22 44.90
C PRO A 416 54.41 -46.75 43.84
N LEU A 417 53.66 -47.67 43.20
CA LEU A 417 52.65 -47.35 42.20
C LEU A 417 51.41 -46.69 42.83
N MET A 418 51.03 -47.10 44.05
CA MET A 418 49.93 -46.48 44.81
C MET A 418 50.26 -45.06 45.26
N ASP A 419 51.49 -44.80 45.72
CA ASP A 419 51.93 -43.46 46.10
C ASP A 419 52.03 -42.53 44.86
N ALA A 420 52.52 -43.06 43.73
CA ALA A 420 52.54 -42.34 42.45
C ALA A 420 51.12 -42.03 41.92
N PHE A 421 50.17 -42.96 42.08
CA PHE A 421 48.77 -42.74 41.71
C PHE A 421 48.11 -41.65 42.56
N ALA A 422 48.40 -41.61 43.88
CA ALA A 422 47.88 -40.57 44.76
C ALA A 422 48.38 -39.17 44.35
N GLN A 423 49.68 -39.03 44.03
CA GLN A 423 50.25 -37.77 43.54
C GLN A 423 49.71 -37.36 42.17
N ALA A 424 49.58 -38.30 41.22
CA ALA A 424 49.00 -38.04 39.91
C ALA A 424 47.52 -37.63 40.01
N THR A 425 46.76 -38.21 40.94
CA THR A 425 45.36 -37.85 41.20
C THR A 425 45.23 -36.45 41.78
N GLU A 426 46.11 -36.05 42.70
CA GLU A 426 46.14 -34.70 43.25
C GLU A 426 46.51 -33.64 42.19
N SER A 427 47.49 -33.95 41.33
CA SER A 427 47.87 -33.11 40.20
C SER A 427 46.71 -32.93 39.22
N ARG A 428 46.01 -34.03 38.88
CA ARG A 428 44.81 -34.01 38.03
C ARG A 428 43.70 -33.13 38.62
N GLN A 429 43.39 -33.27 39.92
CA GLN A 429 42.35 -32.46 40.56
C GLN A 429 42.67 -30.95 40.55
N LYS A 430 43.94 -30.58 40.70
CA LYS A 430 44.38 -29.18 40.60
C LYS A 430 44.22 -28.63 39.17
N ALA A 431 44.60 -29.41 38.16
CA ALA A 431 44.44 -29.04 36.76
C ALA A 431 42.94 -28.94 36.34
N GLU A 432 42.11 -29.90 36.76
CA GLU A 432 40.65 -29.89 36.54
C GLU A 432 39.98 -28.68 37.22
N ALA A 433 40.41 -28.30 38.43
CA ALA A 433 39.89 -27.12 39.12
C ALA A 433 40.29 -25.80 38.44
N ALA A 434 41.53 -25.69 37.96
CA ALA A 434 41.99 -24.53 37.21
C ALA A 434 41.23 -24.40 35.87
N LEU A 435 41.06 -25.52 35.15
CA LEU A 435 40.29 -25.57 33.92
C LEU A 435 38.83 -25.14 34.12
N ALA A 436 38.18 -25.59 35.20
CA ALA A 436 36.78 -25.24 35.49
C ALA A 436 36.59 -23.71 35.69
N VAL A 437 37.54 -23.02 36.33
CA VAL A 437 37.48 -21.57 36.54
C VAL A 437 37.58 -20.82 35.21
N VAL A 438 38.54 -21.20 34.35
CA VAL A 438 38.74 -20.54 33.06
C VAL A 438 37.59 -20.87 32.09
N GLN A 439 37.07 -22.10 32.11
CA GLN A 439 35.90 -22.48 31.32
C GLN A 439 34.64 -21.69 31.69
N GLU A 440 34.37 -21.46 32.98
CA GLU A 440 33.23 -20.64 33.38
C GLU A 440 33.43 -19.18 32.95
N ARG A 441 34.66 -18.67 33.01
CA ARG A 441 34.97 -17.31 32.52
C ARG A 441 34.77 -17.16 31.01
N VAL A 442 35.23 -18.14 30.22
CA VAL A 442 35.02 -18.18 28.77
C VAL A 442 33.53 -18.26 28.45
N LYS A 443 32.76 -19.05 29.20
CA LYS A 443 31.30 -19.15 29.05
C LYS A 443 30.61 -17.81 29.32
N GLU A 444 30.93 -17.12 30.42
CA GLU A 444 30.38 -15.79 30.70
C GLU A 444 30.71 -14.76 29.60
N LEU A 445 31.94 -14.78 29.09
CA LEU A 445 32.39 -13.88 28.02
C LEU A 445 31.68 -14.18 26.70
N ASN A 446 31.54 -15.46 26.34
CA ASN A 446 30.79 -15.90 25.17
C ASN A 446 29.30 -15.54 25.26
N GLU A 447 28.67 -15.68 26.43
CA GLU A 447 27.29 -15.24 26.63
C GLU A 447 27.11 -13.73 26.50
N ARG A 448 28.08 -12.94 26.99
CA ARG A 448 28.07 -11.48 26.82
C ARG A 448 28.29 -11.09 25.36
N LEU A 449 29.22 -11.73 24.67
CA LEU A 449 29.45 -11.55 23.23
C LEU A 449 28.23 -11.90 22.41
N ALA A 450 27.56 -13.03 22.71
CA ALA A 450 26.34 -13.43 22.03
C ALA A 450 25.24 -12.36 22.18
N LYS A 451 25.07 -11.79 23.38
CA LYS A 451 24.12 -10.70 23.64
C LYS A 451 24.50 -9.41 22.92
N LEU A 452 25.78 -9.05 22.87
CA LEU A 452 26.27 -7.86 22.16
C LEU A 452 26.13 -8.02 20.64
N ASN A 453 26.46 -9.19 20.09
CA ASN A 453 26.27 -9.52 18.67
C ASN A 453 24.79 -9.50 18.28
N ALA A 454 23.90 -10.07 19.12
CA ALA A 454 22.46 -9.99 18.87
C ALA A 454 21.97 -8.54 18.84
N LYS A 455 22.38 -7.71 19.81
CA LYS A 455 22.03 -6.28 19.81
C LYS A 455 22.58 -5.52 18.60
N MET A 456 23.80 -5.85 18.17
CA MET A 456 24.40 -5.26 16.98
C MET A 456 23.61 -5.63 15.72
N GLN A 457 23.26 -6.92 15.57
CA GLN A 457 22.45 -7.40 14.45
C GLN A 457 21.07 -6.72 14.43
N ASP A 458 20.37 -6.66 15.56
CA ASP A 458 19.08 -5.98 15.66
C ASP A 458 19.19 -4.49 15.27
N ALA A 459 20.26 -3.82 15.70
CA ALA A 459 20.51 -2.42 15.37
C ALA A 459 20.87 -2.20 13.88
N ASP A 460 21.62 -3.12 13.28
CA ASP A 460 21.95 -3.10 11.84
C ASP A 460 20.72 -3.38 10.97
N GLU A 461 19.86 -4.32 11.38
CA GLU A 461 18.59 -4.60 10.69
C GLU A 461 17.65 -3.39 10.75
N GLU A 462 17.51 -2.76 11.92
CA GLU A 462 16.70 -1.55 12.07
C GLU A 462 17.26 -0.38 11.26
N LYS A 463 18.58 -0.16 11.29
CA LYS A 463 19.26 0.83 10.45
C LYS A 463 19.03 0.58 8.97
N GLY A 464 19.13 -0.67 8.53
CA GLY A 464 18.87 -1.08 7.15
C GLY A 464 17.42 -0.78 6.74
N ARG A 465 16.46 -1.03 7.63
CA ARG A 465 15.04 -0.69 7.41
C ARG A 465 14.81 0.81 7.26
N VAL A 466 15.32 1.63 8.18
CA VAL A 466 15.15 3.09 8.13
C VAL A 466 15.87 3.70 6.92
N LEU A 467 17.04 3.16 6.53
CA LEU A 467 17.75 3.53 5.30
C LEU A 467 16.90 3.24 4.06
N ALA A 468 16.35 2.04 3.94
CA ALA A 468 15.50 1.68 2.80
C ALA A 468 14.25 2.59 2.71
N GLU A 469 13.62 2.89 3.85
CA GLU A 469 12.49 3.83 3.90
C GLU A 469 12.87 5.28 3.54
N ALA A 470 14.10 5.70 3.83
CA ALA A 470 14.62 7.01 3.46
C ALA A 470 14.93 7.08 1.95
N GLU A 471 15.55 6.04 1.39
CA GLU A 471 15.83 5.94 -0.05
C GLU A 471 14.54 5.89 -0.88
N GLU A 472 13.52 5.15 -0.44
CA GLU A 472 12.22 5.14 -1.11
C GLU A 472 11.56 6.53 -1.05
N CYS A 473 11.68 7.22 0.08
CA CYS A 473 11.17 8.59 0.24
C CYS A 473 11.91 9.58 -0.68
N GLN A 474 13.24 9.47 -0.77
CA GLN A 474 14.06 10.27 -1.67
C GLN A 474 13.64 10.08 -3.13
N LEU A 475 13.46 8.82 -3.56
CA LEU A 475 13.07 8.53 -4.95
C LEU A 475 11.68 9.10 -5.28
N LYS A 476 10.73 8.99 -4.34
CA LYS A 476 9.40 9.61 -4.48
C LYS A 476 9.50 11.13 -4.53
N LEU A 477 10.35 11.73 -3.70
CA LEU A 477 10.58 13.17 -3.68
C LEU A 477 11.16 13.65 -5.01
N ASP A 478 12.23 13.02 -5.51
CA ASP A 478 12.87 13.40 -6.78
C ASP A 478 11.89 13.35 -7.95
N LEU A 479 11.04 12.31 -8.00
CA LEU A 479 10.01 12.19 -9.02
C LEU A 479 8.96 13.31 -8.90
N ALA A 480 8.54 13.61 -7.67
CA ALA A 480 7.53 14.64 -7.42
C ALA A 480 8.08 16.05 -7.70
N GLU A 481 9.35 16.33 -7.38
CA GLU A 481 10.02 17.58 -7.72
C GLU A 481 10.16 17.75 -9.23
N ARG A 482 10.52 16.69 -9.97
CA ARG A 482 10.54 16.73 -11.43
C ARG A 482 9.16 17.06 -12.01
N LEU A 483 8.10 16.50 -11.43
CA LEU A 483 6.73 16.79 -11.86
C LEU A 483 6.34 18.25 -11.56
N VAL A 484 6.61 18.74 -10.35
CA VAL A 484 6.29 20.13 -9.95
C VAL A 484 7.07 21.14 -10.79
N ASN A 485 8.37 20.91 -11.00
CA ASN A 485 9.22 21.76 -11.82
C ASN A 485 8.79 21.72 -13.30
N GLY A 486 8.45 20.54 -13.81
CA GLY A 486 7.97 20.37 -15.18
C GLY A 486 6.59 20.98 -15.44
N LEU A 487 5.82 21.29 -14.39
CA LEU A 487 4.51 21.93 -14.47
C LEU A 487 4.51 23.38 -13.95
N ALA A 488 5.68 23.94 -13.63
CA ALA A 488 5.80 25.31 -13.13
C ALA A 488 5.41 26.34 -14.19
N ASP A 489 5.82 26.12 -15.44
CA ASP A 489 5.45 26.96 -16.57
C ASP A 489 3.95 26.84 -16.87
N GLU A 490 3.38 25.63 -16.78
CA GLU A 490 1.94 25.39 -16.87
C GLU A 490 1.17 26.15 -15.81
N ASN A 491 1.65 26.17 -14.57
CA ASN A 491 1.03 26.92 -13.47
C ASN A 491 0.92 28.42 -13.82
N THR A 492 2.04 29.05 -14.21
CA THR A 492 2.05 30.47 -14.59
C THR A 492 1.14 30.74 -15.79
N ARG A 493 1.18 29.89 -16.81
CA ARG A 493 0.35 30.00 -18.01
C ARG A 493 -1.14 29.87 -17.67
N TRP A 494 -1.52 28.92 -16.82
CA TRP A 494 -2.90 28.70 -16.44
C TRP A 494 -3.43 29.84 -15.58
N THR A 495 -2.64 30.38 -14.65
CA THR A 495 -3.00 31.58 -13.89
C THR A 495 -3.26 32.76 -14.82
N ALA A 496 -2.32 33.06 -15.73
CA ALA A 496 -2.49 34.15 -16.70
C ALA A 496 -3.71 33.92 -17.62
N SER A 497 -3.97 32.67 -18.00
CA SER A 497 -5.14 32.32 -18.82
C SER A 497 -6.45 32.51 -18.06
N VAL A 498 -6.50 32.20 -16.76
CA VAL A 498 -7.67 32.47 -15.90
C VAL A 498 -7.92 33.96 -15.82
N ASP A 499 -6.89 34.77 -15.56
CA ASP A 499 -7.02 36.24 -15.49
C ASP A 499 -7.52 36.81 -16.83
N GLN A 500 -6.99 36.32 -17.96
CA GLN A 500 -7.44 36.71 -19.28
C GLN A 500 -8.91 36.31 -19.52
N LEU A 501 -9.31 35.11 -19.12
CA LEU A 501 -10.68 34.64 -19.26
C LEU A 501 -11.66 35.42 -18.38
N GLU A 502 -11.26 35.80 -17.17
CA GLU A 502 -12.04 36.66 -16.29
C GLU A 502 -12.26 38.04 -16.88
N ASN A 503 -11.20 38.66 -17.41
CA ASN A 503 -11.31 39.93 -18.14
C ASN A 503 -12.20 39.79 -19.39
N SER A 504 -12.13 38.65 -20.09
CA SER A 504 -12.95 38.39 -21.27
C SER A 504 -14.46 38.34 -20.97
N LYS A 505 -14.88 38.07 -19.72
CA LYS A 505 -16.30 38.10 -19.33
C LYS A 505 -16.95 39.47 -19.50
N VAL A 506 -16.14 40.53 -19.44
CA VAL A 506 -16.62 41.89 -19.68
C VAL A 506 -16.65 42.18 -21.18
N THR A 507 -15.57 41.85 -21.90
CA THR A 507 -15.45 42.14 -23.35
C THR A 507 -16.43 41.34 -24.20
N VAL A 508 -16.80 40.12 -23.77
CA VAL A 508 -17.73 39.25 -24.49
C VAL A 508 -19.12 39.88 -24.68
N ILE A 509 -19.51 40.85 -23.84
CA ILE A 509 -20.77 41.58 -23.99
C ILE A 509 -20.78 42.36 -25.32
N GLY A 510 -19.67 43.02 -25.66
CA GLY A 510 -19.49 43.72 -26.92
C GLY A 510 -19.24 42.77 -28.08
N ASP A 511 -18.39 41.75 -27.89
CA ASP A 511 -18.06 40.78 -28.94
C ASP A 511 -19.29 39.98 -29.39
N ALA A 512 -20.16 39.59 -28.44
CA ALA A 512 -21.43 38.95 -28.76
C ALA A 512 -22.34 39.89 -29.57
N MET A 513 -22.39 41.18 -29.25
CA MET A 513 -23.19 42.16 -30.00
C MET A 513 -22.69 42.30 -31.45
N LEU A 514 -21.37 42.35 -31.67
CA LEU A 514 -20.77 42.38 -33.00
C LEU A 514 -21.10 41.12 -33.80
N ALA A 515 -20.91 39.96 -33.18
CA ALA A 515 -21.17 38.68 -33.81
C ALA A 515 -22.65 38.52 -34.18
N SER A 516 -23.56 38.91 -33.30
CA SER A 516 -25.00 38.86 -33.55
C SER A 516 -25.43 39.85 -34.63
N ALA A 517 -24.88 41.06 -34.64
CA ALA A 517 -25.11 42.03 -35.71
C ALA A 517 -24.66 41.50 -37.08
N PHE A 518 -23.48 40.86 -37.12
CA PHE A 518 -22.95 40.26 -38.33
C PHE A 518 -23.87 39.15 -38.88
N VAL A 519 -24.23 38.19 -38.04
CA VAL A 519 -25.07 37.05 -38.44
C VAL A 519 -26.47 37.51 -38.88
N SER A 520 -27.02 38.56 -38.24
CA SER A 520 -28.39 39.03 -38.51
C SER A 520 -28.51 39.84 -39.79
N TYR A 521 -27.53 40.69 -40.10
CA TYR A 521 -27.69 41.68 -41.18
C TYR A 521 -26.72 41.52 -42.34
N VAL A 522 -25.53 40.97 -42.12
CA VAL A 522 -24.43 41.08 -43.07
C VAL A 522 -24.48 39.98 -44.16
N GLY A 523 -25.26 38.92 -43.95
CA GLY A 523 -25.32 37.75 -44.84
C GLY A 523 -25.68 38.08 -46.31
N ALA A 524 -26.61 39.00 -46.54
CA ALA A 524 -27.09 39.34 -47.88
C ALA A 524 -26.11 40.18 -48.72
N PHE A 525 -25.14 40.83 -48.07
CA PHE A 525 -24.21 41.77 -48.71
C PHE A 525 -23.02 41.07 -49.37
N THR A 526 -22.40 41.72 -50.36
CA THR A 526 -21.13 41.28 -50.97
C THR A 526 -19.93 41.63 -50.08
N SER A 527 -18.80 40.96 -50.27
CA SER A 527 -17.61 41.09 -49.40
C SER A 527 -17.22 42.55 -49.05
N PRO A 528 -17.13 43.51 -50.00
CA PRO A 528 -16.77 44.89 -49.68
C PRO A 528 -17.77 45.58 -48.75
N PHE A 529 -19.07 45.33 -48.95
CA PHE A 529 -20.12 45.85 -48.09
C PHE A 529 -20.10 45.20 -46.70
N ARG A 530 -19.78 43.90 -46.62
CA ARG A 530 -19.62 43.20 -45.33
C ARG A 530 -18.54 43.83 -44.47
N VAL A 531 -17.35 44.08 -45.06
CA VAL A 531 -16.23 44.69 -44.33
C VAL A 531 -16.58 46.10 -43.86
N SER A 532 -17.12 46.93 -44.75
CA SER A 532 -17.52 48.30 -44.41
C SER A 532 -18.57 48.36 -43.29
N LEU A 533 -19.57 47.48 -43.31
CA LEU A 533 -20.59 47.41 -42.25
C LEU A 533 -20.00 46.99 -40.90
N ILE A 534 -19.06 46.03 -40.89
CA ILE A 534 -18.38 45.60 -39.66
C ILE A 534 -17.51 46.74 -39.10
N GLU A 535 -16.79 47.48 -39.95
CA GLU A 535 -15.95 48.59 -39.50
C GLU A 535 -16.77 49.71 -38.86
N VAL A 536 -17.90 50.09 -39.47
CA VAL A 536 -18.85 51.06 -38.89
C VAL A 536 -19.35 50.56 -37.54
N GLN A 537 -19.63 49.27 -37.44
CA GLN A 537 -20.12 48.65 -36.23
C GLN A 537 -19.06 48.61 -35.12
N LEU A 538 -17.80 48.31 -35.46
CA LEU A 538 -16.65 48.35 -34.55
C LEU A 538 -16.39 49.76 -34.01
N GLN A 539 -16.50 50.79 -34.86
CA GLN A 539 -16.36 52.17 -34.42
C GLN A 539 -17.44 52.56 -33.41
N ARG A 540 -18.67 52.09 -33.60
CA ARG A 540 -19.77 52.36 -32.67
C ARG A 540 -19.59 51.66 -31.33
N ASN A 541 -19.17 50.40 -31.33
CA ASN A 541 -18.83 49.67 -30.10
C ASN A 541 -17.72 50.33 -29.28
N LYS A 542 -16.82 51.10 -29.90
CA LYS A 542 -15.78 51.84 -29.18
C LYS A 542 -16.28 53.16 -28.57
N ASN A 543 -17.35 53.72 -29.12
CA ASN A 543 -17.89 55.01 -28.72
C ASN A 543 -19.03 54.89 -27.68
N SER A 544 -19.70 53.74 -27.64
CA SER A 544 -20.68 53.33 -26.62
C SER A 544 -20.00 52.57 -25.50
#